data_AF-W1IC69-F1
#
_entry.id   AF-W1IC69-F1
#
_cell.length_a   1.000
_cell.length_b   1.000
_cell.length_c   1.000
_cell.angle_alpha   90.00
_cell.angle_beta   90.00
_cell.angle_gamma   90.00
#
_symmetry.space_group_name_H-M   'P 1'
#
loop_
_entity.id
_entity.type
_entity.pdbx_description
1 polymer ?
#
loop_
_entity_poly.entity_id
_entity_poly.type
_entity_poly.pdbx_seq_one_letter_code
_entity_poly.pdbx_strand_id
1 'polypeptide(L)'
;HFSNGSFGMAQNLETQDVGIIILGDFSGIREGDVVSRTGKIMEVPVGEGLIGRVVNPLGQPVDGLGAIKYQKTRPIEAPAPGVMDRKSVKEPLQTGIKAIDALVPIGRGQRELIIGDRQTGKTSIAIDAILNQKDQDMICIYVAIGQKESTVRTQVETLRRYGALDYTIVVTASASQPSPLLFLAPYAGVAMAEEFMYQGKHVLIVYDDLSKQAVAYRELSLLLRRPPGREAYPGDVFYLHSRLLERSAKVSDDLGGGSITALPFIETQAGDISAYIATNVISITDGQIFLKDNLFHSAFDQQSMRAPLS
;
A
#
# COMPACT_ATOMS: atom_id res chain seq x y z
N HIS A 1 -3.89 -6.60 -23.79
CA HIS A 1 -2.81 -7.61 -23.78
C HIS A 1 -1.97 -7.39 -25.01
N PHE A 2 -0.67 -7.18 -24.82
CA PHE A 2 0.28 -6.95 -25.92
C PHE A 2 0.83 -8.27 -26.45
N SER A 3 1.39 -8.27 -27.66
CA SER A 3 1.98 -9.44 -28.32
C SER A 3 3.14 -10.04 -27.51
N ASN A 4 3.89 -9.21 -26.78
CA ASN A 4 5.01 -9.62 -25.93
C ASN A 4 4.59 -10.20 -24.57
N GLY A 5 3.29 -10.35 -24.29
CA GLY A 5 2.78 -10.85 -23.01
C GLY A 5 2.60 -9.77 -21.93
N SER A 6 2.99 -8.52 -22.19
CA SER A 6 2.73 -7.42 -21.26
C SER A 6 1.24 -7.11 -21.17
N PHE A 7 0.82 -6.71 -19.96
CA PHE A 7 -0.52 -6.18 -19.74
C PHE A 7 -0.54 -4.67 -19.99
N GLY A 8 -1.73 -4.14 -20.20
CA GLY A 8 -1.94 -2.71 -20.34
C GLY A 8 -3.30 -2.32 -19.78
N MET A 9 -3.38 -1.11 -19.24
CA MET A 9 -4.62 -0.50 -18.77
C MET A 9 -5.02 0.61 -19.72
N ALA A 10 -6.18 0.46 -20.37
CA ALA A 10 -6.77 1.54 -21.15
C ALA A 10 -7.17 2.67 -20.21
N GLN A 11 -6.71 3.88 -20.50
CA GLN A 11 -6.87 5.04 -19.63
C GLN A 11 -7.65 6.18 -20.32
N ASN A 12 -7.23 6.57 -21.52
CA ASN A 12 -7.94 7.58 -22.32
C ASN A 12 -8.60 6.89 -23.51
N LEU A 13 -9.89 7.19 -23.73
CA LEU A 13 -10.66 6.69 -24.87
C LEU A 13 -11.00 7.89 -25.74
N GLU A 14 -10.19 8.11 -26.77
CA GLU A 14 -10.43 9.16 -27.75
C GLU A 14 -11.30 8.62 -28.90
N THR A 15 -11.74 9.52 -29.78
CA THR A 15 -12.61 9.12 -30.91
C THR A 15 -11.90 8.19 -31.89
N GLN A 16 -10.57 8.30 -32.01
CA GLN A 16 -9.76 7.59 -33.01
C GLN A 16 -8.66 6.71 -32.42
N ASP A 17 -8.32 6.89 -31.15
CA ASP A 17 -7.24 6.17 -30.49
C ASP A 17 -7.57 5.87 -29.02
N VAL A 18 -6.77 4.98 -28.43
CA VAL A 18 -6.87 4.60 -27.02
C VAL A 18 -5.50 4.72 -26.38
N GLY A 19 -5.40 5.57 -25.37
CA GLY A 19 -4.21 5.68 -24.53
C GLY A 19 -4.13 4.49 -23.58
N ILE A 20 -3.09 3.66 -23.71
CA ILE A 20 -2.87 2.47 -22.87
C ILE A 20 -1.61 2.69 -22.02
N ILE A 21 -1.76 2.61 -20.70
CA ILE A 21 -0.61 2.50 -19.81
C ILE A 21 -0.09 1.06 -19.85
N ILE A 22 1.19 0.88 -20.17
CA ILE A 22 1.83 -0.44 -20.21
C ILE A 22 2.18 -0.90 -18.78
N LEU A 23 1.72 -2.09 -18.40
CA LEU A 23 1.91 -2.70 -17.08
C LEU A 23 2.94 -3.84 -17.15
N GLY A 24 4.16 -3.53 -17.57
CA GLY A 24 5.21 -4.52 -17.78
C GLY A 24 6.33 -3.98 -18.66
N ASP A 25 7.11 -4.89 -19.26
CA ASP A 25 8.17 -4.51 -20.18
C ASP A 25 7.58 -3.86 -21.44
N PHE A 26 8.05 -2.65 -21.73
CA PHE A 26 7.65 -1.85 -22.87
C PHE A 26 8.67 -1.85 -24.01
N SER A 27 9.89 -2.36 -23.78
CA SER A 27 11.00 -2.29 -24.75
C SER A 27 10.73 -3.06 -26.04
N GLY A 28 9.89 -4.10 -25.97
CA GLY A 28 9.50 -4.92 -27.11
C GLY A 28 8.27 -4.43 -27.90
N ILE A 29 7.59 -3.37 -27.43
CA ILE A 29 6.34 -2.89 -28.06
C ILE A 29 6.67 -1.93 -29.20
N ARG A 30 6.09 -2.16 -30.37
CA ARG A 30 6.33 -1.40 -31.60
C ARG A 30 5.04 -0.92 -32.25
N GLU A 31 5.16 0.10 -33.09
CA GLU A 31 4.07 0.52 -33.95
C GLU A 31 3.65 -0.63 -34.89
N GLY A 32 2.33 -0.82 -35.02
CA GLY A 32 1.75 -1.93 -35.78
C GLY A 32 1.54 -3.22 -34.98
N ASP A 33 2.02 -3.30 -33.73
CA ASP A 33 1.76 -4.47 -32.88
C ASP A 33 0.26 -4.62 -32.58
N VAL A 34 -0.22 -5.86 -32.65
CA VAL A 34 -1.60 -6.18 -32.34
C VAL A 34 -1.80 -6.19 -30.82
N VAL A 35 -2.77 -5.41 -30.36
CA VAL A 35 -3.22 -5.38 -28.97
C VAL A 35 -4.62 -5.97 -28.88
N SER A 36 -4.83 -6.93 -27.97
CA SER A 36 -6.12 -7.54 -27.73
C SER A 36 -6.75 -7.09 -26.42
N ARG A 37 -8.07 -6.92 -26.41
CA ARG A 37 -8.84 -6.63 -25.20
C ARG A 37 -8.97 -7.89 -24.36
N THR A 38 -8.80 -7.74 -23.04
CA THR A 38 -9.09 -8.82 -22.07
C THR A 38 -10.59 -8.95 -21.78
N GLY A 39 -11.40 -7.93 -22.10
CA GLY A 39 -12.82 -7.87 -21.77
C GLY A 39 -13.11 -7.64 -20.28
N LYS A 40 -12.07 -7.36 -19.50
CA LYS A 40 -12.13 -7.19 -18.06
C LYS A 40 -11.62 -5.81 -17.68
N ILE A 41 -12.24 -5.20 -16.67
CA ILE A 41 -11.63 -4.08 -15.95
C ILE A 41 -10.41 -4.59 -15.19
N MET A 42 -9.53 -3.66 -14.77
CA MET A 42 -8.32 -4.04 -14.05
C MET A 42 -8.70 -4.69 -12.70
N GLU A 43 -8.34 -5.95 -12.56
CA GLU A 43 -8.63 -6.79 -11.38
C GLU A 43 -7.38 -7.59 -10.98
N VAL A 44 -7.31 -7.96 -9.71
CA VAL A 44 -6.23 -8.80 -9.16
C VAL A 44 -6.82 -10.06 -8.52
N PRO A 45 -6.09 -11.19 -8.50
CA PRO A 45 -6.47 -12.35 -7.71
C PRO A 45 -6.58 -11.97 -6.24
N VAL A 46 -7.50 -12.63 -5.52
CA VAL A 46 -7.69 -12.44 -4.08
C VAL A 46 -7.95 -13.78 -3.37
N GLY A 47 -7.85 -13.76 -2.04
CA GLY A 47 -8.19 -14.90 -1.18
C GLY A 47 -6.99 -15.61 -0.56
N GLU A 48 -7.27 -16.70 0.17
CA GLU A 48 -6.31 -17.35 1.06
C GLU A 48 -5.06 -17.91 0.36
N GLY A 49 -5.16 -18.27 -0.93
CA GLY A 49 -4.01 -18.76 -1.69
C GLY A 49 -2.87 -17.75 -1.87
N LEU A 50 -3.10 -16.46 -1.58
CA LEU A 50 -2.08 -15.41 -1.57
C LEU A 50 -1.33 -15.31 -0.25
N ILE A 51 -1.87 -15.84 0.85
CA ILE A 51 -1.23 -15.76 2.16
C ILE A 51 0.09 -16.53 2.10
N GLY A 52 1.16 -15.90 2.59
CA GLY A 52 2.53 -16.40 2.52
C GLY A 52 3.22 -16.25 1.17
N ARG A 53 2.60 -15.55 0.22
CA ARG A 53 3.16 -15.33 -1.13
C ARG A 53 3.71 -13.92 -1.28
N VAL A 54 4.70 -13.80 -2.17
CA VAL A 54 5.17 -12.51 -2.68
C VAL A 54 4.67 -12.35 -4.11
N VAL A 55 3.91 -11.28 -4.37
CA VAL A 55 3.28 -11.02 -5.67
C VAL A 55 3.61 -9.63 -6.19
N ASN A 56 3.59 -9.48 -7.51
CA ASN A 56 3.64 -8.16 -8.15
C ASN A 56 2.25 -7.47 -8.11
N PRO A 57 2.11 -6.22 -8.58
CA PRO A 57 0.83 -5.49 -8.57
C PRO A 57 -0.25 -6.09 -9.48
N LEU A 58 0.08 -7.06 -10.34
CA LEU A 58 -0.87 -7.82 -11.15
C LEU A 58 -1.31 -9.12 -10.45
N GLY A 59 -0.82 -9.38 -9.24
CA GLY A 59 -1.06 -10.60 -8.47
C GLY A 59 -0.31 -11.82 -8.98
N GLN A 60 0.71 -11.63 -9.82
CA GLN A 60 1.57 -12.72 -10.30
C GLN A 60 2.66 -13.01 -9.26
N PRO A 61 2.95 -14.29 -8.97
CA PRO A 61 3.95 -14.65 -7.97
C PRO A 61 5.37 -14.30 -8.44
N VAL A 62 6.16 -13.72 -7.55
CA VAL A 62 7.58 -13.36 -7.77
C VAL A 62 8.52 -14.01 -6.75
N ASP A 63 8.01 -14.90 -5.92
CA ASP A 63 8.74 -15.64 -4.87
C ASP A 63 9.39 -16.94 -5.37
N GLY A 64 9.12 -17.38 -6.60
CA GLY A 64 9.62 -18.65 -7.13
C GLY A 64 8.92 -19.89 -6.58
N LEU A 65 7.82 -19.76 -5.82
CA LEU A 65 7.08 -20.89 -5.23
C LEU A 65 6.01 -21.47 -6.18
N GLY A 66 6.11 -21.19 -7.48
CA GLY A 66 5.16 -21.64 -8.49
C GLY A 66 3.86 -20.81 -8.53
N ALA A 67 2.88 -21.27 -9.32
CA ALA A 67 1.62 -20.56 -9.52
C ALA A 67 0.78 -20.46 -8.24
N ILE A 68 0.00 -19.38 -8.11
CA ILE A 68 -0.96 -19.21 -7.03
C ILE A 68 -2.31 -19.79 -7.46
N LYS A 69 -2.90 -20.65 -6.62
CA LYS A 69 -4.28 -21.08 -6.81
C LYS A 69 -5.20 -20.05 -6.19
N TYR A 70 -6.06 -19.43 -7.01
CA TYR A 70 -7.11 -18.51 -6.58
C TYR A 70 -8.39 -18.82 -7.36
N GLN A 71 -9.54 -18.47 -6.76
CA GLN A 71 -10.86 -18.70 -7.36
C GLN A 71 -11.62 -17.40 -7.63
N LYS A 72 -11.18 -16.29 -7.02
CA LYS A 72 -11.82 -14.99 -7.10
C LYS A 72 -10.81 -13.93 -7.52
N THR A 73 -11.34 -12.88 -8.12
CA THR A 73 -10.64 -11.64 -8.44
C THR A 73 -11.43 -10.48 -7.87
N ARG A 74 -10.76 -9.35 -7.64
CA ARG A 74 -11.42 -8.08 -7.29
C ARG A 74 -10.89 -6.95 -8.15
N PRO A 75 -11.74 -6.02 -8.59
CA PRO A 75 -11.29 -4.78 -9.21
C PRO A 75 -10.33 -4.03 -8.29
N ILE A 76 -9.25 -3.50 -8.84
CA ILE A 76 -8.33 -2.67 -8.07
C ILE A 76 -8.93 -1.29 -7.76
N GLU A 77 -9.90 -0.85 -8.56
CA GLU A 77 -10.68 0.36 -8.33
C GLU A 77 -12.07 -0.05 -7.86
N ALA A 78 -12.26 -0.01 -6.54
CA ALA A 78 -13.54 -0.23 -5.89
C ALA A 78 -13.88 1.01 -5.05
N PRO A 79 -15.17 1.35 -4.90
CA PRO A 79 -15.58 2.41 -3.99
C PRO A 79 -15.27 2.02 -2.55
N ALA A 80 -14.92 3.01 -1.73
CA ALA A 80 -14.82 2.83 -0.28
C ALA A 80 -16.20 2.53 0.34
N PRO A 81 -16.27 1.83 1.48
CA PRO A 81 -17.51 1.65 2.22
C PRO A 81 -18.16 3.00 2.54
N GLY A 82 -19.47 3.11 2.31
CA GLY A 82 -20.24 4.31 2.61
C GLY A 82 -20.36 4.57 4.11
N VAL A 83 -20.91 5.72 4.50
CA VAL A 83 -21.03 6.09 5.93
C VAL A 83 -21.89 5.07 6.71
N MET A 84 -22.98 4.59 6.10
CA MET A 84 -23.88 3.59 6.71
C MET A 84 -23.27 2.18 6.77
N ASP A 85 -22.26 1.92 5.95
CA ASP A 85 -21.57 0.63 5.86
C ASP A 85 -20.45 0.50 6.90
N ARG A 86 -20.19 1.55 7.69
CA ARG A 86 -19.11 1.62 8.66
C ARG A 86 -19.60 1.44 10.09
N LYS A 87 -18.71 0.94 10.94
CA LYS A 87 -18.88 0.83 12.38
C LYS A 87 -17.74 1.57 13.09
N SER A 88 -18.01 2.14 14.26
CA SER A 88 -16.97 2.78 15.07
C SER A 88 -15.86 1.81 15.42
N VAL A 89 -14.62 2.29 15.37
CA VAL A 89 -13.42 1.55 15.79
C VAL A 89 -13.41 1.43 17.31
N LYS A 90 -13.45 0.19 17.83
CA LYS A 90 -13.49 -0.11 19.28
C LYS A 90 -12.53 -1.20 19.74
N GLU A 91 -11.92 -1.91 18.79
CA GLU A 91 -11.00 -3.01 19.07
C GLU A 91 -9.57 -2.51 18.80
N PRO A 92 -8.60 -2.72 19.71
CA PRO A 92 -7.23 -2.29 19.49
C PRO A 92 -6.51 -3.20 18.47
N LEU A 93 -5.60 -2.59 17.71
CA LEU A 93 -4.49 -3.26 17.03
C LEU A 93 -3.25 -3.04 17.88
N GLN A 94 -2.74 -4.11 18.50
CA GLN A 94 -1.53 -4.04 19.31
C GLN A 94 -0.31 -4.12 18.38
N THR A 95 0.53 -3.08 18.36
CA THR A 95 1.75 -3.07 17.54
C THR A 95 2.90 -3.82 18.21
N GLY A 96 2.84 -4.04 19.53
CA GLY A 96 3.93 -4.60 20.32
C GLY A 96 4.99 -3.55 20.69
N ILE A 97 4.81 -2.31 20.23
CA ILE A 97 5.71 -1.20 20.49
C ILE A 97 5.12 -0.35 21.61
N LYS A 98 5.69 -0.48 22.81
CA LYS A 98 5.20 0.20 24.03
C LYS A 98 4.90 1.68 23.84
N ALA A 99 5.74 2.41 23.10
CA ALA A 99 5.53 3.83 22.85
C ALA A 99 4.28 4.11 22.02
N ILE A 100 4.00 3.29 21.01
CA ILE A 100 2.82 3.42 20.16
C ILE A 100 1.59 2.95 20.96
N ASP A 101 1.62 1.74 21.48
CA ASP A 101 0.45 1.13 22.14
C ASP A 101 -0.01 1.91 23.40
N ALA A 102 0.90 2.64 24.06
CA ALA A 102 0.56 3.44 25.25
C ALA A 102 0.21 4.90 24.95
N LEU A 103 0.86 5.54 23.96
CA LEU A 103 0.72 6.98 23.71
C LEU A 103 -0.13 7.31 22.48
N VAL A 104 -0.10 6.46 21.46
CA VAL A 104 -0.81 6.63 20.19
C VAL A 104 -1.45 5.29 19.80
N PRO A 105 -2.44 4.81 20.57
CA PRO A 105 -3.04 3.51 20.33
C PRO A 105 -3.73 3.47 18.97
N ILE A 106 -3.57 2.35 18.25
CA ILE A 106 -4.15 2.15 16.92
C ILE A 106 -5.32 1.17 17.05
N GLY A 107 -6.44 1.48 16.42
CA GLY A 107 -7.62 0.60 16.38
C GLY A 107 -7.78 -0.21 15.08
N ARG A 108 -8.55 -1.30 15.17
CA ARG A 108 -8.96 -2.14 14.03
C ARG A 108 -9.93 -1.36 13.12
N GLY A 109 -9.45 -0.95 11.95
CA GLY A 109 -10.15 -0.06 11.02
C GLY A 109 -9.63 1.38 10.96
N GLN A 110 -8.60 1.73 11.75
CA GLN A 110 -7.97 3.06 11.76
C GLN A 110 -6.90 3.20 10.67
N ARG A 111 -6.60 4.44 10.28
CA ARG A 111 -5.51 4.79 9.36
C ARG A 111 -4.51 5.66 10.11
N GLU A 112 -3.37 5.08 10.46
CA GLU A 112 -2.34 5.75 11.27
C GLU A 112 -1.10 6.03 10.41
N LEU A 113 -0.86 7.30 10.09
CA LEU A 113 0.29 7.71 9.29
C LEU A 113 1.60 7.50 10.05
N ILE A 114 2.58 6.86 9.42
CA ILE A 114 3.96 6.83 9.93
C ILE A 114 4.82 7.70 9.02
N ILE A 115 5.28 8.83 9.55
CA ILE A 115 5.98 9.87 8.78
C ILE A 115 7.33 10.19 9.39
N GLY A 116 8.34 10.33 8.56
CA GLY A 116 9.68 10.73 8.99
C GLY A 116 10.71 10.58 7.89
N ASP A 117 11.93 11.02 8.18
CA ASP A 117 13.02 10.98 7.22
C ASP A 117 13.46 9.55 6.90
N ARG A 118 14.26 9.42 5.85
CA ARG A 118 14.84 8.13 5.48
C ARG A 118 15.64 7.55 6.65
N GLN A 119 15.56 6.23 6.85
CA GLN A 119 16.29 5.51 7.92
C GLN A 119 15.86 5.82 9.38
N THR A 120 14.70 6.44 9.59
CA THR A 120 14.11 6.69 10.93
C THR A 120 13.40 5.50 11.59
N GLY A 121 13.50 4.28 11.03
CA GLY A 121 12.87 3.08 11.60
C GLY A 121 11.42 2.80 11.18
N LYS A 122 10.87 3.50 10.17
CA LYS A 122 9.51 3.24 9.64
C LYS A 122 9.28 1.76 9.32
N THR A 123 10.15 1.15 8.52
CA THR A 123 10.03 -0.27 8.16
C THR A 123 10.16 -1.20 9.37
N SER A 124 10.99 -0.86 10.37
CA SER A 124 11.07 -1.64 11.61
C SER A 124 9.73 -1.66 12.35
N ILE A 125 9.04 -0.51 12.45
CA ILE A 125 7.70 -0.43 13.05
C ILE A 125 6.71 -1.33 12.32
N ALA A 126 6.72 -1.35 10.98
CA ALA A 126 5.84 -2.23 10.21
C ALA A 126 6.12 -3.71 10.48
N ILE A 127 7.39 -4.10 10.47
CA ILE A 127 7.76 -5.51 10.69
C ILE A 127 7.38 -5.92 12.11
N ASP A 128 7.73 -5.13 13.12
CA ASP A 128 7.38 -5.41 14.52
C ASP A 128 5.86 -5.51 14.71
N ALA A 129 5.08 -4.60 14.11
CA ALA A 129 3.62 -4.66 14.14
C ALA A 129 3.09 -5.94 13.49
N ILE A 130 3.62 -6.36 12.34
CA ILE A 130 3.24 -7.62 11.67
C ILE A 130 3.61 -8.82 12.52
N LEU A 131 4.81 -8.86 13.11
CA LEU A 131 5.25 -9.96 13.98
C LEU A 131 4.33 -10.08 15.22
N ASN A 132 3.90 -8.95 15.79
CA ASN A 132 3.01 -8.92 16.94
C ASN A 132 1.58 -9.38 16.63
N GLN A 133 1.19 -9.50 15.36
CA GLN A 133 -0.12 -10.04 14.97
C GLN A 133 -0.21 -11.57 15.04
N LYS A 134 0.89 -12.25 15.40
CA LYS A 134 0.86 -13.69 15.64
C LYS A 134 -0.20 -14.02 16.70
N ASP A 135 -1.08 -14.96 16.36
CA ASP A 135 -2.20 -15.40 17.22
C ASP A 135 -3.24 -14.29 17.55
N GLN A 136 -3.28 -13.17 16.80
CA GLN A 136 -4.25 -12.07 16.98
C GLN A 136 -5.44 -12.11 16.02
N ASP A 137 -5.59 -13.20 15.26
CA ASP A 137 -6.62 -13.34 14.20
C ASP A 137 -6.61 -12.16 13.22
N MET A 138 -5.43 -11.87 12.68
CA MET A 138 -5.20 -10.76 11.78
C MET A 138 -4.33 -11.19 10.60
N ILE A 139 -4.80 -10.88 9.39
CA ILE A 139 -4.05 -11.06 8.16
C ILE A 139 -3.22 -9.80 7.92
N CYS A 140 -1.98 -9.94 7.50
CA CYS A 140 -1.10 -8.81 7.22
C CYS A 140 -0.86 -8.69 5.71
N ILE A 141 -0.76 -7.45 5.23
CA ILE A 141 -0.37 -7.15 3.85
C ILE A 141 0.72 -6.10 3.89
N TYR A 142 1.91 -6.43 3.38
CA TYR A 142 3.02 -5.50 3.26
C TYR A 142 3.20 -5.09 1.80
N VAL A 143 2.89 -3.84 1.47
CA VAL A 143 3.01 -3.29 0.12
C VAL A 143 4.31 -2.50 -0.01
N ALA A 144 5.31 -3.09 -0.64
CA ALA A 144 6.60 -2.47 -0.93
C ALA A 144 6.57 -1.74 -2.27
N ILE A 145 6.70 -0.41 -2.25
CA ILE A 145 6.55 0.49 -3.40
C ILE A 145 7.89 1.15 -3.66
N GLY A 146 8.46 0.95 -4.85
CA GLY A 146 9.75 1.52 -5.24
C GLY A 146 10.91 1.14 -4.31
N GLN A 147 10.81 0.02 -3.59
CA GLN A 147 11.87 -0.49 -2.73
C GLN A 147 12.89 -1.27 -3.55
N LYS A 148 14.13 -1.37 -3.04
CA LYS A 148 15.12 -2.28 -3.61
C LYS A 148 14.68 -3.72 -3.36
N GLU A 149 14.84 -4.59 -4.36
CA GLU A 149 14.48 -6.00 -4.24
C GLU A 149 15.22 -6.70 -3.10
N SER A 150 16.49 -6.33 -2.86
CA SER A 150 17.26 -6.84 -1.73
C SER A 150 16.66 -6.45 -0.39
N THR A 151 16.13 -5.23 -0.24
CA THR A 151 15.44 -4.79 0.97
C THR A 151 14.18 -5.62 1.20
N VAL A 152 13.35 -5.79 0.16
CA VAL A 152 12.10 -6.58 0.26
C VAL A 152 12.42 -8.03 0.61
N ARG A 153 13.44 -8.62 -0.02
CA ARG A 153 13.90 -9.99 0.30
C ARG A 153 14.28 -10.12 1.77
N THR A 154 15.04 -9.18 2.31
CA THR A 154 15.42 -9.18 3.74
C THR A 154 14.19 -9.15 4.66
N GLN A 155 13.18 -8.35 4.31
CA GLN A 155 11.94 -8.30 5.09
C GLN A 155 11.14 -9.60 4.99
N VAL A 156 10.96 -10.15 3.78
CA VAL A 156 10.31 -11.45 3.56
C VAL A 156 11.00 -12.54 4.36
N GLU A 157 12.34 -12.56 4.39
CA GLU A 157 13.09 -13.57 5.13
C GLU A 157 12.96 -13.40 6.65
N THR A 158 12.88 -12.16 7.11
CA THR A 158 12.56 -11.85 8.51
C THR A 158 11.18 -12.40 8.87
N LEU A 159 10.16 -12.07 8.08
CA LEU A 159 8.80 -12.57 8.28
C LEU A 159 8.74 -14.11 8.25
N ARG A 160 9.45 -14.75 7.32
CA ARG A 160 9.53 -16.21 7.24
C ARG A 160 10.18 -16.81 8.49
N ARG A 161 11.33 -16.26 8.91
CA ARG A 161 12.09 -16.76 10.07
C ARG A 161 11.27 -16.72 11.37
N TYR A 162 10.42 -15.71 11.53
CA TYR A 162 9.56 -15.56 12.71
C TYR A 162 8.17 -16.19 12.55
N GLY A 163 7.90 -16.87 11.42
CA GLY A 163 6.61 -17.51 11.13
C GLY A 163 5.48 -16.52 10.83
N ALA A 164 5.80 -15.25 10.57
CA ALA A 164 4.82 -14.23 10.24
C ALA A 164 4.36 -14.27 8.78
N LEU A 165 5.16 -14.89 7.91
CA LEU A 165 4.78 -15.08 6.51
C LEU A 165 3.50 -15.95 6.39
N ASP A 166 3.22 -16.83 7.34
CA ASP A 166 2.05 -17.73 7.36
C ASP A 166 0.71 -17.00 7.42
N TYR A 167 0.71 -15.71 7.76
CA TYR A 167 -0.47 -14.83 7.76
C TYR A 167 -0.23 -13.51 7.00
N THR A 168 0.85 -13.42 6.22
CA THR A 168 1.22 -12.18 5.51
C THR A 168 1.24 -12.36 3.99
N ILE A 169 0.63 -11.43 3.26
CA ILE A 169 0.80 -11.25 1.81
C ILE A 169 1.82 -10.14 1.59
N VAL A 170 2.79 -10.34 0.71
CA VAL A 170 3.72 -9.27 0.31
C VAL A 170 3.44 -8.86 -1.13
N VAL A 171 3.06 -7.61 -1.33
CA VAL A 171 2.92 -7.02 -2.67
C VAL A 171 4.16 -6.18 -2.93
N THR A 172 4.84 -6.40 -4.05
CA THR A 172 6.08 -5.67 -4.37
C THR A 172 6.07 -5.09 -5.77
N ALA A 173 6.34 -3.79 -5.85
CA ALA A 173 6.72 -3.10 -7.07
C ALA A 173 8.11 -2.48 -6.85
N SER A 174 9.16 -3.09 -7.40
CA SER A 174 10.53 -2.69 -7.12
C SER A 174 10.92 -1.40 -7.84
N ALA A 175 11.97 -0.72 -7.37
CA ALA A 175 12.46 0.53 -7.97
C ALA A 175 12.91 0.38 -9.44
N SER A 176 13.18 -0.83 -9.91
CA SER A 176 13.56 -1.15 -11.30
C SER A 176 12.35 -1.35 -12.22
N GLN A 177 11.14 -1.45 -11.66
CA GLN A 177 9.93 -1.65 -12.44
C GLN A 177 9.37 -0.34 -12.99
N PRO A 178 8.61 -0.39 -14.09
CA PRO A 178 7.93 0.78 -14.63
C PRO A 178 6.99 1.44 -13.61
N SER A 179 6.94 2.77 -13.63
CA SER A 179 6.09 3.61 -12.77
C SER A 179 4.60 3.22 -12.72
N PRO A 180 3.97 2.69 -13.79
CA PRO A 180 2.63 2.11 -13.69
C PRO A 180 2.47 1.05 -12.61
N LEU A 181 3.45 0.16 -12.44
CA LEU A 181 3.38 -0.89 -11.43
C LEU A 181 3.50 -0.32 -10.02
N LEU A 182 4.37 0.67 -9.80
CA LEU A 182 4.51 1.36 -8.52
C LEU A 182 3.22 2.10 -8.14
N PHE A 183 2.59 2.77 -9.11
CA PHE A 183 1.28 3.41 -8.95
C PHE A 183 0.18 2.42 -8.55
N LEU A 184 0.17 1.23 -9.15
CA LEU A 184 -0.84 0.20 -8.93
C LEU A 184 -0.67 -0.59 -7.63
N ALA A 185 0.55 -0.74 -7.11
CA ALA A 185 0.83 -1.66 -6.01
C ALA A 185 -0.06 -1.44 -4.77
N PRO A 186 -0.32 -0.19 -4.31
CA PRO A 186 -1.21 0.04 -3.18
C PRO A 186 -2.66 -0.36 -3.46
N TYR A 187 -3.16 -0.12 -4.67
CA TYR A 187 -4.51 -0.50 -5.07
C TYR A 187 -4.71 -2.01 -5.15
N ALA A 188 -3.69 -2.73 -5.63
CA ALA A 188 -3.67 -4.20 -5.59
C ALA A 188 -3.68 -4.72 -4.14
N GLY A 189 -2.85 -4.15 -3.27
CA GLY A 189 -2.78 -4.52 -1.86
C GLY A 189 -4.10 -4.34 -1.13
N VAL A 190 -4.77 -3.19 -1.28
CA VAL A 190 -6.07 -2.96 -0.62
C VAL A 190 -7.18 -3.81 -1.23
N ALA A 191 -7.15 -4.12 -2.54
CA ALA A 191 -8.12 -5.04 -3.13
C ALA A 191 -7.97 -6.46 -2.56
N MET A 192 -6.74 -6.92 -2.30
CA MET A 192 -6.48 -8.17 -1.59
C MET A 192 -6.96 -8.11 -0.14
N ALA A 193 -6.77 -6.98 0.55
CA ALA A 193 -7.27 -6.77 1.91
C ALA A 193 -8.80 -6.83 2.00
N GLU A 194 -9.49 -6.18 1.06
CA GLU A 194 -10.95 -6.09 1.01
C GLU A 194 -11.62 -7.45 0.92
N GLU A 195 -11.03 -8.43 0.23
CA GLU A 195 -11.61 -9.78 0.18
C GLU A 195 -11.73 -10.37 1.59
N PHE A 196 -10.75 -10.15 2.46
CA PHE A 196 -10.80 -10.63 3.84
C PHE A 196 -11.69 -9.76 4.72
N MET A 197 -11.68 -8.43 4.53
CA MET A 197 -12.55 -7.52 5.27
C MET A 197 -14.03 -7.87 5.08
N TYR A 198 -14.47 -8.09 3.84
CA TYR A 198 -15.86 -8.45 3.53
C TYR A 198 -16.20 -9.92 3.86
N GLN A 199 -15.20 -10.73 4.26
CA GLN A 199 -15.41 -12.05 4.87
C GLN A 199 -15.51 -11.97 6.41
N GLY A 200 -15.52 -10.76 6.99
CA GLY A 200 -15.56 -10.55 8.43
C GLY A 200 -14.21 -10.67 9.14
N LYS A 201 -13.10 -10.82 8.39
CA LYS A 201 -11.75 -10.92 8.95
C LYS A 201 -11.12 -9.53 9.15
N HIS A 202 -10.06 -9.50 9.95
CA HIS A 202 -9.28 -8.29 10.20
C HIS A 202 -7.97 -8.30 9.44
N VAL A 203 -7.61 -7.16 8.87
CA VAL A 203 -6.41 -6.99 8.05
C VAL A 203 -5.59 -5.81 8.53
N LEU A 204 -4.28 -6.00 8.69
CA LEU A 204 -3.29 -4.92 8.78
C LEU A 204 -2.67 -4.73 7.41
N ILE A 205 -2.72 -3.51 6.84
CA ILE A 205 -2.03 -3.18 5.59
C ILE A 205 -1.00 -2.07 5.81
N VAL A 206 0.22 -2.31 5.33
CA VAL A 206 1.34 -1.36 5.36
C VAL A 206 1.64 -0.90 3.94
N TYR A 207 1.80 0.40 3.73
CA TYR A 207 2.24 0.97 2.46
C TYR A 207 3.62 1.61 2.61
N ASP A 208 4.66 0.98 2.06
CA ASP A 208 6.08 1.38 2.20
C ASP A 208 6.71 1.70 0.82
N ASP A 209 6.56 2.91 0.28
CA ASP A 209 5.86 4.08 0.86
C ASP A 209 5.00 4.84 -0.16
N LEU A 210 4.05 5.63 0.34
CA LEU A 210 3.13 6.41 -0.51
C LEU A 210 3.82 7.63 -1.15
N SER A 211 4.95 8.09 -0.62
CA SER A 211 5.76 9.13 -1.27
C SER A 211 6.23 8.64 -2.64
N LYS A 212 6.73 7.40 -2.75
CA LYS A 212 7.15 6.78 -4.01
C LYS A 212 5.97 6.50 -4.94
N GLN A 213 4.79 6.13 -4.40
CA GLN A 213 3.58 6.00 -5.22
C GLN A 213 3.21 7.35 -5.86
N ALA A 214 3.22 8.45 -5.10
CA ALA A 214 2.93 9.77 -5.61
C ALA A 214 3.93 10.20 -6.70
N VAL A 215 5.22 9.92 -6.52
CA VAL A 215 6.25 10.19 -7.54
C VAL A 215 5.98 9.39 -8.82
N ALA A 216 5.62 8.11 -8.70
CA ALA A 216 5.25 7.30 -9.86
C ALA A 216 4.00 7.86 -10.57
N TYR A 217 2.97 8.28 -9.83
CA TYR A 217 1.78 8.89 -10.41
C TYR A 217 2.06 10.24 -11.09
N ARG A 218 2.98 11.03 -10.53
CA ARG A 218 3.47 12.26 -11.14
C ARG A 218 4.13 12.00 -12.48
N GLU A 219 5.02 11.02 -12.56
CA GLU A 219 5.68 10.63 -13.80
C GLU A 219 4.66 10.22 -14.88
N LEU A 220 3.70 9.36 -14.52
CA LEU A 220 2.63 8.95 -15.42
C LEU A 220 1.83 10.14 -15.93
N SER A 221 1.44 11.04 -15.03
CA SER A 221 0.65 12.21 -15.40
C SER A 221 1.39 13.15 -16.34
N LEU A 222 2.69 13.34 -16.13
CA LEU A 222 3.54 14.16 -17.00
C LEU A 222 3.73 13.52 -18.38
N LEU A 223 3.93 12.19 -18.45
CA LEU A 223 4.02 11.46 -19.73
C LEU A 223 2.72 11.55 -20.52
N LEU A 224 1.58 11.55 -19.82
CA LEU A 224 0.25 11.76 -20.40
C LEU A 224 -0.06 13.24 -20.68
N ARG A 225 0.91 14.14 -20.49
CA ARG A 225 0.78 15.59 -20.71
C ARG A 225 -0.35 16.24 -19.92
N ARG A 226 -0.70 15.69 -18.76
CA ARG A 226 -1.64 16.32 -17.84
C ARG A 226 -0.99 17.57 -17.23
N PRO A 227 -1.71 18.69 -17.08
CA PRO A 227 -1.17 19.90 -16.46
C PRO A 227 -0.65 19.63 -15.04
N PRO A 228 0.61 19.97 -14.72
CA PRO A 228 1.14 19.86 -13.38
C PRO A 228 0.70 21.02 -12.48
N GLY A 229 0.60 20.75 -11.18
CA GLY A 229 0.37 21.72 -10.11
C GLY A 229 1.58 21.90 -9.20
N ARG A 230 1.33 22.03 -7.89
CA ARG A 230 2.37 22.22 -6.86
C ARG A 230 3.37 21.05 -6.87
N GLU A 231 4.66 21.36 -6.80
CA GLU A 231 5.76 20.38 -6.81
C GLU A 231 5.70 19.42 -8.03
N ALA A 232 5.12 19.90 -9.14
CA ALA A 232 4.85 19.20 -10.38
C ALA A 232 3.90 17.99 -10.28
N TYR A 233 3.21 17.78 -9.16
CA TYR A 233 2.19 16.74 -9.04
C TYR A 233 0.92 17.10 -9.82
N PRO A 234 0.16 16.11 -10.33
CA PRO A 234 -1.13 16.37 -10.95
C PRO A 234 -2.15 16.89 -9.93
N GLY A 235 -3.17 17.62 -10.40
CA GLY A 235 -4.17 18.25 -9.53
C GLY A 235 -5.01 17.28 -8.70
N ASP A 236 -5.05 16.00 -9.09
CA ASP A 236 -5.78 14.91 -8.43
C ASP A 236 -4.89 14.02 -7.56
N VAL A 237 -3.65 14.43 -7.24
CA VAL A 237 -2.75 13.64 -6.35
C VAL A 237 -3.32 13.46 -4.94
N PHE A 238 -4.17 14.38 -4.46
CA PHE A 238 -4.92 14.17 -3.22
C PHE A 238 -5.91 13.00 -3.36
N TYR A 239 -6.63 12.96 -4.49
CA TYR A 239 -7.61 11.92 -4.78
C TYR A 239 -6.98 10.53 -4.91
N LEU A 240 -5.74 10.45 -5.39
CA LEU A 240 -4.93 9.22 -5.40
C LEU A 240 -4.90 8.54 -4.02
N HIS A 241 -4.47 9.28 -2.99
CA HIS A 241 -4.31 8.72 -1.65
C HIS A 241 -5.63 8.67 -0.88
N SER A 242 -6.54 9.63 -1.08
CA SER A 242 -7.82 9.61 -0.35
C SER A 242 -8.68 8.43 -0.76
N ARG A 243 -8.84 8.16 -2.07
CA ARG A 243 -9.60 6.99 -2.54
C ARG A 243 -8.96 5.65 -2.18
N LEU A 244 -7.65 5.64 -1.94
CA LEU A 244 -6.92 4.46 -1.46
C LEU A 244 -7.19 4.24 0.03
N LEU A 245 -6.92 5.24 0.87
CA LEU A 245 -6.96 5.10 2.32
C LEU A 245 -8.40 5.06 2.86
N GLU A 246 -9.37 5.70 2.19
CA GLU A 246 -10.79 5.60 2.57
C GLU A 246 -11.37 4.18 2.45
N ARG A 247 -10.72 3.29 1.70
CA ARG A 247 -11.11 1.87 1.64
C ARG A 247 -10.71 1.09 2.90
N SER A 248 -9.85 1.67 3.74
CA SER A 248 -9.47 1.10 5.03
C SER A 248 -10.47 1.55 6.09
N ALA A 249 -11.33 0.64 6.55
CA ALA A 249 -12.38 0.91 7.52
C ALA A 249 -12.72 -0.32 8.37
N LYS A 250 -13.50 -0.13 9.43
CA LYS A 250 -14.27 -1.19 10.10
C LYS A 250 -15.68 -1.19 9.50
N VAL A 251 -16.09 -2.29 8.87
CA VAL A 251 -17.42 -2.40 8.28
C VAL A 251 -18.48 -2.78 9.32
N SER A 252 -19.74 -2.52 9.00
CA SER A 252 -20.90 -2.87 9.84
C SER A 252 -21.02 -4.38 10.04
N ASP A 253 -21.76 -4.79 11.07
CA ASP A 253 -22.01 -6.21 11.34
C ASP A 253 -22.81 -6.87 10.20
N ASP A 254 -23.66 -6.10 9.50
CA ASP A 254 -24.39 -6.54 8.30
C ASP A 254 -23.46 -6.90 7.14
N LEU A 255 -22.27 -6.29 7.10
CA LEU A 255 -21.20 -6.59 6.13
C LEU A 255 -20.13 -7.53 6.71
N GLY A 256 -20.44 -8.21 7.82
CA GLY A 256 -19.58 -9.21 8.45
C GLY A 256 -18.64 -8.66 9.53
N GLY A 257 -18.61 -7.35 9.77
CA GLY A 257 -17.86 -6.74 10.87
C GLY A 257 -16.33 -6.79 10.73
N GLY A 258 -15.79 -7.09 9.54
CA GLY A 258 -14.34 -7.11 9.30
C GLY A 258 -13.72 -5.71 9.31
N SER A 259 -12.39 -5.65 9.23
CA SER A 259 -11.70 -4.35 9.20
C SER A 259 -10.40 -4.37 8.40
N ILE A 260 -10.02 -3.21 7.88
CA ILE A 260 -8.67 -2.94 7.37
C ILE A 260 -8.09 -1.78 8.19
N THR A 261 -7.01 -2.05 8.94
CA THR A 261 -6.18 -1.02 9.57
C THR A 261 -5.01 -0.70 8.66
N ALA A 262 -4.80 0.58 8.36
CA ALA A 262 -3.75 1.00 7.44
C ALA A 262 -2.63 1.75 8.17
N LEU A 263 -1.38 1.39 7.83
CA LEU A 263 -0.17 2.10 8.22
C LEU A 263 0.51 2.67 6.96
N PRO A 264 0.04 3.81 6.41
CA PRO A 264 0.70 4.45 5.29
C PRO A 264 2.00 5.13 5.71
N PHE A 265 3.06 4.94 4.93
CA PHE A 265 4.33 5.61 5.17
C PHE A 265 4.49 6.82 4.25
N ILE A 266 5.01 7.89 4.83
CA ILE A 266 5.52 9.05 4.10
C ILE A 266 6.99 9.27 4.48
N GLU A 267 7.85 9.30 3.47
CA GLU A 267 9.21 9.76 3.61
C GLU A 267 9.26 11.29 3.47
N THR A 268 9.76 11.98 4.49
CA THR A 268 10.06 13.42 4.47
C THR A 268 11.48 13.66 3.98
N GLN A 269 11.77 14.90 3.59
CA GLN A 269 13.11 15.35 3.25
C GLN A 269 13.53 16.39 4.30
N ALA A 270 14.60 16.09 5.04
CA ALA A 270 15.13 16.96 6.10
C ALA A 270 14.08 17.39 7.14
N GLY A 271 13.17 16.49 7.49
CA GLY A 271 12.12 16.70 8.48
C GLY A 271 10.99 17.62 8.01
N ASP A 272 10.92 17.98 6.73
CA ASP A 272 9.88 18.84 6.19
C ASP A 272 8.53 18.12 6.10
N ILE A 273 7.71 18.32 7.13
CA ILE A 273 6.33 17.82 7.21
C ILE A 273 5.33 18.73 6.46
N SER A 274 5.77 19.88 5.97
CA SER A 274 4.95 20.85 5.21
C SER A 274 4.92 20.58 3.71
N ALA A 275 5.70 19.59 3.26
CA ALA A 275 5.71 19.10 1.89
C ALA A 275 4.32 18.67 1.41
N TYR A 276 4.06 18.83 0.11
CA TYR A 276 2.69 18.70 -0.42
C TYR A 276 2.07 17.32 -0.18
N ILE A 277 2.83 16.23 -0.38
CA ILE A 277 2.30 14.88 -0.17
C ILE A 277 2.11 14.57 1.33
N ALA A 278 3.01 15.03 2.19
CA ALA A 278 2.90 14.86 3.63
C ALA A 278 1.62 15.49 4.17
N THR A 279 1.40 16.77 3.85
CA THR A 279 0.19 17.51 4.26
C THR A 279 -1.10 16.87 3.76
N ASN A 280 -1.12 16.37 2.52
CA ASN A 280 -2.27 15.64 1.99
C ASN A 280 -2.58 14.39 2.83
N VAL A 281 -1.60 13.53 3.09
CA VAL A 281 -1.85 12.27 3.82
C VAL A 281 -2.15 12.51 5.30
N ILE A 282 -1.56 13.54 5.92
CA ILE A 282 -1.95 13.98 7.27
C ILE A 282 -3.45 14.32 7.32
N SER A 283 -3.98 14.99 6.29
CA SER A 283 -5.41 15.35 6.26
C SER A 283 -6.37 14.20 5.92
N ILE A 284 -5.85 13.05 5.48
CA ILE A 284 -6.65 11.86 5.12
C ILE A 284 -6.66 10.83 6.26
N THR A 285 -5.58 10.76 7.03
CA THR A 285 -5.39 9.77 8.09
C THR A 285 -6.02 10.21 9.40
N ASP A 286 -6.30 9.26 10.28
CA ASP A 286 -7.00 9.49 11.55
C ASP A 286 -6.03 9.94 12.67
N GLY A 287 -4.74 9.67 12.49
CA GLY A 287 -3.64 10.02 13.39
C GLY A 287 -2.29 9.90 12.71
N GLN A 288 -1.23 10.31 13.42
CA GLN A 288 0.12 10.30 12.90
C GLN A 288 1.20 10.04 13.96
N ILE A 289 2.20 9.26 13.57
CA ILE A 289 3.41 8.94 14.32
C ILE A 289 4.60 9.57 13.60
N PHE A 290 5.18 10.59 14.23
CA PHE A 290 6.37 11.28 13.71
C PHE A 290 7.66 10.62 14.21
N LEU A 291 8.49 10.18 13.28
CA LEU A 291 9.83 9.68 13.57
C LEU A 291 10.86 10.75 13.23
N LYS A 292 11.69 11.12 14.22
CA LYS A 292 12.78 12.11 14.06
C LYS A 292 14.13 11.43 14.24
N ASP A 293 15.09 11.77 13.38
CA ASP A 293 16.46 11.22 13.40
C ASP A 293 17.14 11.35 14.77
N ASN A 294 16.98 12.50 15.43
CA ASN A 294 17.64 12.79 16.71
C ASN A 294 17.18 11.88 17.87
N LEU A 295 15.98 11.29 17.79
CA LEU A 295 15.46 10.35 18.79
C LEU A 295 15.90 8.91 18.52
N PHE A 296 16.22 8.57 17.27
CA PHE A 296 16.66 7.23 16.89
C PHE A 296 18.14 7.01 17.24
N HIS A 297 18.97 8.04 17.09
CA HIS A 297 20.36 8.01 17.54
C HIS A 297 20.49 8.09 19.07
N SER A 298 19.59 8.80 19.75
CA SER A 298 19.56 8.81 21.21
C SER A 298 18.87 7.59 21.82
N ALA A 299 18.15 6.75 21.08
CA ALA A 299 17.64 5.49 21.67
C ALA A 299 18.75 4.48 22.01
N PHE A 300 19.95 4.66 21.46
CA PHE A 300 21.18 4.01 21.93
C PHE A 300 21.81 4.68 23.17
N ASP A 301 21.21 5.77 23.66
CA ASP A 301 21.54 6.51 24.88
C ASP A 301 20.27 6.70 25.73
N GLN A 302 20.01 5.77 26.65
CA GLN A 302 18.84 5.73 27.52
C GLN A 302 18.33 7.12 27.97
N GLN A 303 17.00 7.32 27.88
CA GLN A 303 16.19 8.47 28.32
C GLN A 303 16.02 9.62 27.32
N SER A 304 14.99 9.57 26.47
CA SER A 304 14.09 10.73 26.22
C SER A 304 13.08 10.48 25.09
N MET A 305 11.90 9.94 25.38
CA MET A 305 10.71 10.28 24.60
C MET A 305 9.99 11.41 25.34
N ARG A 306 10.04 12.63 24.81
CA ARG A 306 9.13 13.72 25.20
C ARG A 306 8.00 13.79 24.18
N ALA A 307 6.75 13.75 24.67
CA ALA A 307 5.56 14.07 23.90
C ALA A 307 5.61 15.53 23.42
N PRO A 308 5.22 15.88 22.18
CA PRO A 308 5.10 17.26 21.76
C PRO A 308 3.73 17.86 22.14
N LEU A 309 3.81 18.80 23.08
CA LEU A 309 3.20 20.15 23.15
C LEU A 309 1.71 20.36 22.89
N SER A 310 1.07 20.93 23.92
CA SER A 310 -0.04 21.90 23.88
C SER A 310 0.22 23.09 22.97
#